data_AF-A0A2P2R2A0-F1
#
_entry.id   AF-A0A2P2R2A0-F1
#
_cell.length_a   1.000
_cell.length_b   1.000
_cell.length_c   1.000
_cell.angle_alpha   90.00
_cell.angle_beta   90.00
_cell.angle_gamma   90.00
#
_symmetry.space_group_name_H-M   'P 1'
#
loop_
_entity.id
_entity.type
_entity.pdbx_description
1 polymer ?
#
loop_
_entity_poly.entity_id
_entity_poly.type
_entity_poly.pdbx_seq_one_letter_code
_entity_poly.pdbx_strand_id
1 'polypeptide(L)' 'MVNGAFFTASGAGASSSYSKASSLSARPSSLVGSITIGAGALNCKKGARC' A
#
# COMPACT_ATOMS: atom_id res chain seq x y z
N MET A 1 -10.70 11.73 -5.58
CA MET A 1 -11.76 11.20 -4.71
C MET A 1 -12.59 10.25 -5.56
N VAL A 2 -12.66 8.98 -5.21
CA VAL A 2 -13.50 7.99 -5.92
C VAL A 2 -14.63 7.64 -4.95
N ASN A 3 -15.89 7.76 -5.38
CA ASN A 3 -17.08 7.48 -4.56
C ASN A 3 -17.26 8.35 -3.29
N GLY A 4 -16.74 9.59 -3.26
CA GLY A 4 -17.02 10.53 -2.15
C GLY A 4 -16.33 10.22 -0.82
N ALA A 5 -15.46 9.20 -0.76
CA ALA A 5 -14.72 8.87 0.45
C ALA A 5 -13.63 9.92 0.75
N PHE A 6 -13.59 10.43 1.99
CA PHE A 6 -12.57 11.34 2.48
C PHE A 6 -12.13 10.98 3.90
N PHE A 7 -10.93 11.39 4.27
CA PHE A 7 -10.41 11.26 5.62
C PHE A 7 -10.37 12.65 6.27
N THR A 8 -10.95 12.78 7.46
CA THR A 8 -10.74 13.95 8.31
C THR A 8 -9.41 13.76 9.03
N ALA A 9 -8.37 14.46 8.57
CA ALA A 9 -7.07 14.41 9.21
C ALA A 9 -7.13 15.08 10.60
N SER A 10 -6.50 14.45 11.60
CA SER A 10 -6.40 14.95 12.96
C SER A 10 -4.97 14.75 13.48
N GLY A 11 -4.42 15.74 14.21
CA GLY A 11 -3.05 15.72 14.73
C GLY A 11 -2.13 16.73 14.02
N ALA A 12 -1.44 17.56 14.79
CA ALA A 12 -0.53 18.57 14.25
C ALA A 12 0.74 17.93 13.65
N GLY A 13 0.92 18.05 12.34
CA GLY A 13 2.25 18.03 11.70
C GLY A 13 3.11 16.78 11.86
N ALA A 14 2.54 15.59 12.02
CA ALA A 14 3.35 14.37 12.11
C ALA A 14 3.92 13.98 10.74
N SER A 15 5.20 14.27 10.50
CA SER A 15 5.98 13.54 9.50
C SER A 15 7.38 13.26 10.05
N SER A 16 7.56 12.05 10.58
CA SER A 16 8.86 11.40 10.61
C SER A 16 8.76 10.26 9.60
N SER A 17 9.37 10.45 8.42
CA SER A 17 9.45 9.39 7.39
C SER A 17 10.40 8.31 7.91
N TYR A 18 9.82 7.34 8.62
CA TYR A 18 10.56 6.25 9.25
C TYR A 18 11.28 5.42 8.18
N SER A 19 12.59 5.56 8.12
CA SER A 19 13.44 4.91 7.11
C SER A 19 14.02 3.62 7.67
N LYS A 20 13.17 2.60 7.92
CA LYS A 20 13.70 1.23 8.06
C LYS A 20 13.80 0.58 6.68
N ALA A 21 14.83 -0.23 6.48
CA ALA A 21 15.18 -0.85 5.20
C ALA A 21 13.93 -1.30 4.41
N SER A 22 13.82 -0.85 3.16
CA SER A 22 12.70 -1.04 2.22
C SER A 22 11.42 -0.21 2.44
N SER A 23 11.45 0.83 3.28
CA SER A 23 10.33 1.79 3.38
C SER A 23 10.18 2.56 2.07
N LEU A 24 9.13 2.29 1.31
CA LEU A 24 8.78 3.05 0.11
C LEU A 24 8.23 4.42 0.53
N SER A 25 8.65 5.49 -0.16
CA SER A 25 8.03 6.81 -0.01
C SER A 25 6.53 6.75 -0.29
N ALA A 26 5.76 7.69 0.28
CA ALA A 26 4.33 7.77 0.05
C ALA A 26 4.01 7.76 -1.45
N ARG A 27 3.21 6.79 -1.90
CA ARG A 27 2.85 6.61 -3.31
C ARG A 27 1.49 7.23 -3.60
N PRO A 28 1.26 7.82 -4.79
CA PRO A 28 -0.04 8.38 -5.15
C PRO A 28 -1.12 7.32 -5.25
N SER A 29 -2.37 7.70 -4.94
CA SER A 29 -3.54 6.81 -4.95
C SER A 29 -3.84 6.19 -6.32
N SER A 30 -3.42 6.84 -7.41
CA SER A 30 -3.54 6.29 -8.77
C SER A 30 -2.80 4.98 -8.99
N LEU A 31 -1.79 4.67 -8.16
CA LEU A 31 -1.01 3.43 -8.28
C LEU A 31 -1.63 2.25 -7.53
N VAL A 32 -2.65 2.47 -6.69
CA VAL A 32 -3.25 1.41 -5.85
C VAL A 32 -3.68 0.23 -6.73
N GLY A 33 -4.39 0.49 -7.84
CA GLY A 33 -4.86 -0.57 -8.73
C GLY A 33 -3.72 -1.41 -9.33
N SER A 34 -2.62 -0.77 -9.75
CA SER A 34 -1.45 -1.49 -10.28
C SER A 34 -0.69 -2.27 -9.20
N ILE A 35 -0.64 -1.76 -7.96
CA ILE A 35 0.08 -2.42 -6.85
C ILE A 35 -0.70 -3.61 -6.32
N THR A 36 -2.03 -3.55 -6.31
CA THR A 36 -2.89 -4.61 -5.77
C THR A 36 -3.28 -5.67 -6.78
N ILE A 37 -2.83 -5.58 -8.04
CA ILE A 37 -3.26 -6.50 -9.11
C ILE A 37 -2.90 -7.96 -8.83
N GLY A 38 -1.79 -8.20 -8.13
CA GLY A 38 -1.33 -9.53 -7.72
C GLY A 38 -1.65 -9.87 -6.26
N ALA A 39 -2.53 -9.11 -5.60
CA ALA A 39 -2.88 -9.36 -4.20
C ALA A 39 -3.72 -10.64 -4.07
N GLY A 40 -3.43 -11.45 -3.04
CA GLY A 40 -4.13 -12.70 -2.77
C GLY A 40 -3.19 -13.86 -2.48
N ALA A 41 -3.75 -15.05 -2.31
CA ALA A 41 -2.95 -16.26 -2.19
C ALA A 41 -2.19 -16.54 -3.50
N LEU A 42 -0.93 -16.96 -3.37
CA LEU A 42 -0.13 -17.35 -4.52
C LEU A 42 -0.72 -18.63 -5.15
N ASN A 43 -0.75 -18.68 -6.48
CA ASN A 43 -1.21 -19.87 -7.22
C ASN A 43 -0.10 -20.93 -7.24
N CYS A 44 0.11 -21.57 -6.09
CA CYS A 44 1.22 -22.49 -5.91
C CYS A 44 0.89 -23.89 -6.38
N LYS A 45 1.84 -24.51 -7.08
CA LYS A 45 1.79 -25.93 -7.40
C LYS A 45 2.21 -26.74 -6.19
N LYS A 46 1.62 -27.92 -6.01
CA LYS A 46 2.04 -28.89 -5.00
C LYS A 46 3.55 -29.17 -5.16
N GLY A 47 4.33 -28.92 -4.10
CA GLY A 47 5.79 -29.10 -4.07
C GLY A 47 6.63 -27.86 -4.38
N ALA A 48 6.02 -26.72 -4.72
CA ALA A 48 6.75 -25.45 -4.91
C ALA A 48 6.82 -24.65 -3.58
N ARG A 49 7.97 -24.01 -3.32
CA ARG A 49 8.11 -23.02 -2.25
C ARG A 49 7.61 -21.66 -2.74
N CYS A 50 6.30 -21.53 -2.68
CA CYS A 50 5.71 -20.33 -2.14
C CYS A 50 5.37 -20.62 -0.65
#